data_AF-A0A554LMI2-F1
#
_entry.id   AF-A0A554LMI2-F1
#
_cell.length_a   1.000
_cell.length_b   1.000
_cell.length_c   1.000
_cell.angle_alpha   90.00
_cell.angle_beta   90.00
_cell.angle_gamma   90.00
#
_symmetry.space_group_name_H-M   'P 1'
#
loop_
_entity.id
_entity.type
_entity.pdbx_description
1 polymer ?
#
loop_
_entity_poly.entity_id
_entity_poly.type
_entity_poly.pdbx_seq_one_letter_code
_entity_poly.pdbx_strand_id
1 'polypeptide(L)'
;MFNFFRKKPQEESLEEQRADIECYQPPMRDDIISGEDCDIIPSASGEFGRSLTNPIPVNGIRGEIKYINRLRCPNGSGMIFHRLGSIKINQGGIERCVDIYELVSIDGSFWDILYFDMYHPRRSTIIPEKYTFSNFDKLLSRIAIGFGVNIFAENFPFGIPNLIATRYDSFGKSLAERLRNILVDQKKFIPTTQHRQAIQEINKTINRFQSY
;
A
#
# COMPACT_ATOMS: atom_id res chain seq x y z
N MET A 1 30.80 -18.46 18.32
CA MET A 1 30.36 -17.10 18.67
C MET A 1 30.02 -16.38 17.38
N PHE A 2 28.73 -16.30 17.03
CA PHE A 2 28.28 -15.66 15.79
C PHE A 2 27.83 -14.24 16.09
N ASN A 3 28.39 -13.27 15.35
CA ASN A 3 28.04 -11.86 15.43
C ASN A 3 26.57 -11.64 15.05
N PHE A 4 25.71 -11.50 16.06
CA PHE A 4 24.34 -11.03 15.94
C PHE A 4 24.28 -9.50 16.00
N PHE A 5 24.65 -8.85 14.90
CA PHE A 5 24.23 -7.48 14.64
C PHE A 5 23.74 -7.38 13.20
N ARG A 6 22.51 -7.85 12.97
CA ARG A 6 21.75 -7.36 11.80
C ARG A 6 21.52 -5.87 12.06
N LYS A 7 22.21 -4.99 11.33
CA LYS A 7 21.89 -3.56 11.31
C LYS A 7 20.38 -3.44 11.04
N LYS A 8 19.66 -2.65 11.86
CA LYS A 8 18.28 -2.29 11.53
C LYS A 8 18.27 -1.77 10.09
N PRO A 9 17.33 -2.21 9.24
CA PRO A 9 17.21 -1.63 7.91
C PRO A 9 17.12 -0.11 8.09
N GLN A 10 17.99 0.62 7.38
CA GLN A 10 17.96 2.07 7.41
C GLN A 10 16.55 2.51 6.96
N GLU A 11 15.93 3.45 7.65
CA GLU A 11 14.63 3.99 7.24
C GLU A 11 14.76 5.48 6.94
N GLU A 12 13.78 6.03 6.23
CA GLU A 12 13.60 7.48 6.15
C GLU A 12 13.46 8.06 7.56
N SER A 13 14.17 9.16 7.82
CA SER A 13 14.08 9.82 9.13
C SER A 13 12.66 10.33 9.36
N LEU A 14 12.26 10.50 10.63
CA LEU A 14 10.95 11.06 10.95
C LEU A 14 10.74 12.45 10.31
N GLU A 15 11.79 13.24 10.17
CA GLU A 15 11.76 14.54 9.48
C GLU A 15 11.42 14.38 7.99
N GLU A 16 12.05 13.41 7.31
CA GLU A 16 11.75 13.11 5.90
C GLU A 16 10.31 12.60 5.72
N GLN A 17 9.82 11.78 6.66
CA GLN A 17 8.43 11.33 6.64
C GLN A 17 7.45 12.49 6.88
N ARG A 18 7.79 13.43 7.76
CA ARG A 18 6.97 14.63 8.01
C ARG A 18 6.92 15.54 6.79
N ALA A 19 8.01 15.66 6.04
CA ALA A 19 8.04 16.42 4.79
C ALA A 19 7.05 15.87 3.74
N ASP A 20 6.75 14.56 3.75
CA ASP A 20 5.70 14.01 2.88
C ASP A 20 4.30 14.57 3.21
N ILE A 21 4.08 15.05 4.44
CA ILE A 21 2.78 15.54 4.90
C ILE A 21 2.55 16.99 4.45
N GLU A 22 3.62 17.75 4.22
CA GLU A 22 3.54 19.16 3.82
C GLU A 22 2.84 19.38 2.48
N CYS A 23 2.74 18.36 1.63
CA CYS A 23 2.02 18.46 0.36
C CYS A 23 0.49 18.41 0.50
N TYR A 24 -0.05 18.06 1.67
CA TYR A 24 -1.50 17.99 1.89
C TYR A 24 -2.09 19.34 2.33
N GLN A 25 -3.35 19.56 1.95
CA GLN A 25 -4.12 20.73 2.39
C GLN A 25 -4.41 20.67 3.89
N PRO A 26 -4.60 21.82 4.57
CA PRO A 26 -4.69 21.89 6.03
C PRO A 26 -5.62 20.86 6.68
N PRO A 27 -6.88 20.65 6.22
CA PRO A 27 -7.76 19.69 6.88
C PRO A 27 -7.17 18.26 6.94
N MET A 28 -6.68 17.75 5.81
CA MET A 28 -6.08 16.42 5.74
C MET A 28 -4.73 16.38 6.46
N ARG A 29 -3.92 17.43 6.32
CA ARG A 29 -2.61 17.52 6.99
C ARG A 29 -2.76 17.49 8.50
N ASP A 30 -3.69 18.27 9.03
CA ASP A 30 -3.91 18.41 10.47
C ASP A 30 -4.47 17.09 11.04
N ASP A 31 -5.37 16.40 10.30
CA ASP A 31 -5.82 15.05 10.65
C ASP A 31 -4.64 14.07 10.76
N ILE A 32 -3.73 14.06 9.77
CA ILE A 32 -2.55 13.18 9.78
C ILE A 32 -1.62 13.50 10.96
N ILE A 33 -1.35 14.78 11.22
CA ILE A 33 -0.46 15.22 12.31
C ILE A 33 -1.05 14.90 13.69
N SER A 34 -2.38 15.02 13.82
CA SER A 34 -3.10 14.72 15.07
C SER A 34 -3.26 13.23 15.35
N GLY A 35 -2.96 12.37 14.36
CA GLY A 35 -3.01 10.93 14.49
C GLY A 35 -2.01 10.36 15.51
N GLU A 36 -2.30 9.15 15.99
CA GLU A 36 -1.43 8.45 16.94
C GLU A 36 -0.11 8.04 16.27
N ASP A 37 1.02 8.29 16.94
CA ASP A 37 2.34 7.84 16.50
C ASP A 37 2.57 6.37 16.89
N CYS A 38 1.99 5.45 16.12
CA CYS A 38 1.99 4.02 16.43
C CYS A 38 2.30 3.12 15.23
N ASP A 39 2.84 1.93 15.50
CA ASP A 39 2.95 0.86 14.50
C ASP A 39 1.68 0.01 14.38
N ILE A 40 0.89 -0.05 15.47
CA ILE A 40 -0.40 -0.74 15.57
C ILE A 40 -1.35 0.21 16.31
N ILE A 41 -2.54 0.41 15.77
CA ILE A 41 -3.55 1.29 16.35
C ILE A 41 -4.00 0.74 17.71
N PRO A 42 -4.11 1.57 18.76
CA PRO A 42 -4.66 1.14 20.04
C PRO A 42 -6.05 0.51 19.87
N SER A 43 -6.27 -0.64 20.49
CA SER A 43 -7.53 -1.42 20.38
C SER A 43 -7.78 -2.07 19.01
N ALA A 44 -6.79 -2.08 18.11
CA ALA A 44 -6.86 -2.83 16.87
C ALA A 44 -7.09 -4.33 17.14
N SER A 45 -7.83 -4.99 16.24
CA SER A 45 -8.12 -6.41 16.33
C SER A 45 -8.14 -7.10 14.96
N GLY A 46 -7.77 -8.37 14.93
CA GLY A 46 -7.57 -9.14 13.69
C GLY A 46 -6.13 -9.09 13.18
N GLU A 47 -5.91 -9.64 12.00
CA GLU A 47 -4.57 -9.75 11.41
C GLU A 47 -4.05 -8.38 10.93
N PHE A 48 -2.81 -8.05 11.30
CA PHE A 48 -2.18 -6.78 10.96
C PHE A 48 -2.07 -6.59 9.44
N GLY A 49 -2.66 -5.50 8.96
CA GLY A 49 -2.73 -5.12 7.56
C GLY A 49 -3.69 -5.94 6.71
N ARG A 50 -4.34 -6.99 7.23
CA ARG A 50 -5.35 -7.81 6.52
C ARG A 50 -6.73 -7.75 7.14
N SER A 51 -6.91 -6.92 8.16
CA SER A 51 -8.21 -6.64 8.78
C SER A 51 -8.54 -5.15 8.70
N LEU A 52 -9.81 -4.84 8.43
CA LEU A 52 -10.32 -3.47 8.52
C LEU A 52 -10.09 -2.85 9.90
N THR A 53 -10.13 -3.66 10.96
CA THR A 53 -9.94 -3.23 12.36
C THR A 53 -8.49 -3.35 12.84
N ASN A 54 -7.56 -3.71 11.95
CA ASN A 54 -6.12 -3.67 12.22
C ASN A 54 -5.35 -3.29 10.94
N PRO A 55 -5.64 -2.12 10.34
CA PRO A 55 -4.96 -1.64 9.14
C PRO A 55 -3.55 -1.18 9.47
N ILE A 56 -2.74 -0.95 8.43
CA ILE A 56 -1.37 -0.47 8.55
C ILE A 56 -1.39 1.07 8.72
N PRO A 57 -0.90 1.61 9.85
CA PRO A 57 -0.76 3.06 10.05
C PRO A 57 0.28 3.66 9.10
N VAL A 58 -0.09 4.70 8.35
CA VAL A 58 0.82 5.44 7.45
C VAL A 58 0.53 6.94 7.37
N ASN A 59 1.48 7.70 6.84
CA ASN A 59 1.44 9.16 6.71
C ASN A 59 0.87 9.65 5.37
N GLY A 60 -0.43 9.45 5.19
CA GLY A 60 -1.15 9.86 3.98
C GLY A 60 -0.90 8.93 2.78
N ILE A 61 -1.46 9.33 1.63
CA ILE A 61 -1.38 8.61 0.35
C ILE A 61 0.07 8.28 -0.06
N ARG A 62 1.00 9.23 0.10
CA ARG A 62 2.42 8.99 -0.16
C ARG A 62 2.99 7.91 0.74
N GLY A 63 2.53 7.86 1.99
CA GLY A 63 2.91 6.86 2.97
C GLY A 63 2.51 5.45 2.54
N GLU A 64 1.27 5.29 2.06
CA GLU A 64 0.75 4.01 1.52
C GLU A 64 1.63 3.52 0.37
N ILE A 65 1.87 4.37 -0.64
CA ILE A 65 2.67 4.03 -1.82
C ILE A 65 4.09 3.64 -1.42
N LYS A 66 4.75 4.45 -0.59
CA LYS A 66 6.12 4.17 -0.12
C LYS A 66 6.20 2.88 0.68
N TYR A 67 5.19 2.60 1.51
CA TYR A 67 5.11 1.36 2.26
C TYR A 67 5.01 0.14 1.32
N ILE A 68 4.06 0.17 0.37
CA ILE A 68 3.87 -0.93 -0.59
C ILE A 68 5.11 -1.12 -1.49
N ASN A 69 5.75 -0.03 -1.90
CA ASN A 69 6.98 -0.08 -2.71
C ASN A 69 8.14 -0.82 -2.04
N ARG A 70 8.17 -0.82 -0.70
CA ARG A 70 9.17 -1.57 0.09
C ARG A 70 8.79 -3.02 0.30
N LEU A 71 7.52 -3.40 0.16
CA LEU A 71 7.08 -4.78 0.38
C LEU A 71 7.70 -5.73 -0.66
N ARG A 72 8.14 -6.87 -0.16
CA ARG A 72 8.56 -8.02 -0.94
C ARG A 72 7.77 -9.23 -0.48
N CYS A 73 7.11 -9.90 -1.41
CA CYS A 73 6.40 -11.14 -1.14
C CYS A 73 7.41 -12.26 -0.76
N PRO A 74 6.96 -13.46 -0.34
CA PRO A 74 7.84 -14.51 0.17
C PRO A 74 9.02 -14.89 -0.72
N ASN A 75 8.88 -14.76 -2.04
CA ASN A 75 9.95 -15.07 -3.00
C ASN A 75 10.91 -13.89 -3.27
N GLY A 76 10.74 -12.75 -2.59
CA GLY A 76 11.55 -11.56 -2.75
C GLY A 76 11.11 -10.62 -3.89
N SER A 77 10.01 -10.90 -4.60
CA SER A 77 9.49 -10.02 -5.66
C SER A 77 8.74 -8.83 -5.10
N GLY A 78 8.86 -7.68 -5.78
CA GLY A 78 8.06 -6.49 -5.49
C GLY A 78 6.59 -6.66 -5.89
N MET A 79 5.77 -5.68 -5.51
CA MET A 79 4.32 -5.71 -5.70
C MET A 79 3.88 -4.74 -6.80
N ILE A 80 2.88 -5.18 -7.56
CA ILE A 80 2.00 -4.36 -8.38
C ILE A 80 0.74 -4.11 -7.55
N PHE A 81 0.17 -2.90 -7.57
CA PHE A 81 -0.97 -2.58 -6.71
C PHE A 81 -1.93 -1.54 -7.30
N HIS A 82 -3.15 -1.53 -6.79
CA HIS A 82 -4.08 -0.44 -6.99
C HIS A 82 -5.01 -0.27 -5.78
N ARG A 83 -5.60 0.91 -5.63
CA ARG A 83 -6.55 1.19 -4.54
C ARG A 83 -7.96 0.77 -4.97
N LEU A 84 -8.56 -0.16 -4.24
CA LEU A 84 -9.95 -0.58 -4.45
C LEU A 84 -10.94 0.53 -4.03
N GLY A 85 -10.62 1.23 -2.94
CA GLY A 85 -11.45 2.29 -2.39
C GLY A 85 -11.18 2.48 -0.91
N SER A 86 -12.18 2.98 -0.19
CA SER A 86 -12.14 3.08 1.27
C SER A 86 -13.49 2.81 1.91
N ILE A 87 -13.45 2.40 3.17
CA ILE A 87 -14.64 2.11 3.97
C ILE A 87 -14.52 2.90 5.28
N LYS A 88 -15.56 3.67 5.61
CA LYS A 88 -15.68 4.30 6.93
C LYS A 88 -16.05 3.24 7.97
N ILE A 89 -15.27 3.14 9.04
CA ILE A 89 -15.53 2.24 10.16
C ILE A 89 -15.61 3.01 11.48
N ASN A 90 -16.22 2.39 12.47
CA ASN A 90 -16.25 2.84 13.87
C ASN A 90 -15.96 1.64 14.79
N GLN A 91 -14.83 1.00 14.57
CA GLN A 91 -14.42 -0.24 15.23
C GLN A 91 -12.89 -0.29 15.35
N GLY A 92 -12.37 -1.07 16.31
CA GLY A 92 -10.91 -1.25 16.44
C GLY A 92 -10.14 0.02 16.81
N GLY A 93 -10.78 1.00 17.46
CA GLY A 93 -10.18 2.29 17.77
C GLY A 93 -10.16 3.28 16.60
N ILE A 94 -10.86 2.97 15.50
CA ILE A 94 -10.82 3.74 14.25
C ILE A 94 -12.22 4.30 13.97
N GLU A 95 -12.33 5.63 13.88
CA GLU A 95 -13.57 6.36 13.56
C GLU A 95 -13.47 7.14 12.24
N ARG A 96 -12.85 6.53 11.22
CA ARG A 96 -12.50 7.18 9.96
C ARG A 96 -12.50 6.18 8.80
N CYS A 97 -12.13 6.65 7.62
CA CYS A 97 -11.99 5.80 6.44
C CYS A 97 -10.69 5.00 6.49
N VAL A 98 -10.80 3.70 6.21
CA VAL A 98 -9.67 2.79 5.98
C VAL A 98 -9.58 2.51 4.48
N ASP A 99 -8.39 2.68 3.92
CA ASP A 99 -8.09 2.46 2.52
C ASP A 99 -7.79 1.00 2.25
N ILE A 100 -8.21 0.51 1.09
CA ILE A 100 -8.08 -0.90 0.71
C ILE A 100 -7.33 -0.99 -0.60
N TYR A 101 -6.28 -1.81 -0.62
CA TYR A 101 -5.45 -2.05 -1.80
C TYR A 101 -5.50 -3.52 -2.18
N GLU A 102 -5.61 -3.80 -3.47
CA GLU A 102 -5.33 -5.12 -4.04
C GLU A 102 -3.91 -5.12 -4.59
N LEU A 103 -3.19 -6.21 -4.30
CA LEU A 103 -1.79 -6.39 -4.67
C LEU A 103 -1.59 -7.72 -5.40
N VAL A 104 -0.66 -7.72 -6.35
CA VAL A 104 -0.10 -8.93 -6.95
C VAL A 104 1.42 -8.79 -7.09
N SER A 105 2.18 -9.83 -6.82
CA SER A 105 3.63 -9.80 -7.03
C SER A 105 3.98 -9.65 -8.51
N ILE A 106 5.15 -9.09 -8.82
CA ILE A 106 5.63 -8.87 -10.19
C ILE A 106 5.70 -10.18 -11.01
N ASP A 107 5.88 -11.32 -10.36
CA ASP A 107 5.89 -12.64 -11.02
C ASP A 107 4.51 -13.30 -11.10
N GLY A 108 3.45 -12.66 -10.57
CA GLY A 108 2.06 -13.12 -10.60
C GLY A 108 1.70 -14.19 -9.56
N SER A 109 2.66 -14.67 -8.78
CA SER A 109 2.49 -15.84 -7.91
C SER A 109 1.83 -15.56 -6.55
N PHE A 110 1.80 -14.29 -6.12
CA PHE A 110 1.31 -13.91 -4.80
C PHE A 110 0.29 -12.77 -4.90
N TRP A 111 -0.96 -13.04 -4.54
CA TRP A 111 -2.06 -12.08 -4.50
C TRP A 111 -2.46 -11.80 -3.06
N ASP A 112 -2.78 -10.54 -2.76
CA ASP A 112 -3.16 -10.13 -1.40
C ASP A 112 -4.05 -8.89 -1.40
N ILE A 113 -4.66 -8.63 -0.25
CA ILE A 113 -5.46 -7.43 0.03
C ILE A 113 -4.92 -6.82 1.32
N LEU A 114 -4.49 -5.56 1.24
CA LEU A 114 -3.98 -4.84 2.40
C LEU A 114 -4.86 -3.62 2.73
N TYR A 115 -4.96 -3.34 4.03
CA TYR A 115 -5.72 -2.24 4.58
C TYR A 115 -4.78 -1.19 5.19
N PHE A 116 -5.05 0.08 4.95
CA PHE A 116 -4.23 1.20 5.41
C PHE A 116 -5.08 2.24 6.14
N ASP A 117 -4.58 2.73 7.27
CA ASP A 117 -5.06 3.96 7.90
C ASP A 117 -4.03 5.04 7.60
N MET A 118 -4.40 6.01 6.78
CA MET A 118 -3.48 7.03 6.31
C MET A 118 -3.38 8.27 7.21
N TYR A 119 -4.05 8.28 8.37
CA TYR A 119 -4.16 9.43 9.25
C TYR A 119 -3.18 9.36 10.43
N HIS A 120 -1.90 9.07 10.16
CA HIS A 120 -0.86 8.94 11.18
C HIS A 120 0.41 9.75 10.84
N PRO A 121 1.15 10.28 11.83
CA PRO A 121 2.29 11.18 11.57
C PRO A 121 3.51 10.49 10.95
N ARG A 122 3.54 9.16 10.90
CA ARG A 122 4.59 8.35 10.27
C ARG A 122 4.04 7.03 9.73
N ARG A 123 4.90 6.27 9.04
CA ARG A 123 4.62 4.89 8.62
C ARG A 123 4.94 3.89 9.71
N SER A 124 4.11 2.84 9.78
CA SER A 124 4.43 1.65 10.55
C SER A 124 5.70 0.99 10.02
N THR A 125 6.48 0.45 10.95
CA THR A 125 7.71 -0.31 10.76
C THR A 125 7.46 -1.82 10.88
N ILE A 126 6.24 -2.20 11.30
CA ILE A 126 5.78 -3.58 11.34
C ILE A 126 5.36 -4.00 9.93
N ILE A 127 5.60 -5.27 9.61
CA ILE A 127 5.37 -5.87 8.29
C ILE A 127 4.26 -6.91 8.45
N PRO A 128 3.22 -6.93 7.59
CA PRO A 128 2.23 -8.00 7.58
C PRO A 128 2.89 -9.36 7.39
N GLU A 129 2.28 -10.40 7.95
CA GLU A 129 2.84 -11.75 7.89
C GLU A 129 3.14 -12.15 6.44
N LYS A 130 4.22 -12.92 6.23
CA LYS A 130 4.75 -13.42 4.95
C LYS A 130 5.44 -12.38 4.06
N TYR A 131 5.39 -11.10 4.39
CA TYR A 131 6.17 -10.09 3.69
C TYR A 131 7.54 -9.86 4.34
N THR A 132 8.42 -9.24 3.56
CA THR A 132 9.64 -8.59 4.05
C THR A 132 9.74 -7.19 3.47
N PHE A 133 10.56 -6.32 4.06
CA PHE A 133 10.94 -5.08 3.40
C PHE A 133 12.20 -5.28 2.56
N SER A 134 12.25 -4.61 1.41
CA SER A 134 13.51 -4.43 0.68
C SER A 134 14.49 -3.61 1.51
N ASN A 135 15.79 -3.78 1.21
CA ASN A 135 16.79 -2.84 1.68
C ASN A 135 16.41 -1.41 1.27
N PHE A 136 16.62 -0.48 2.18
CA PHE A 136 16.35 0.92 1.92
C PHE A 136 17.32 1.48 0.89
N ASP A 137 16.75 2.08 -0.14
CA ASP A 137 17.47 2.76 -1.20
C ASP A 137 17.11 4.24 -1.13
N LYS A 138 18.11 5.10 -0.90
CA LYS A 138 17.91 6.54 -0.71
C LYS A 138 17.22 7.24 -1.89
N LEU A 139 17.29 6.66 -3.08
CA LEU A 139 16.67 7.20 -4.28
C LEU A 139 15.29 6.59 -4.49
N LEU A 140 15.19 5.26 -4.50
CA LEU A 140 13.96 4.54 -4.85
C LEU A 140 12.95 4.51 -3.70
N SER A 141 13.40 4.37 -2.45
CA SER A 141 12.49 4.30 -1.29
C SER A 141 11.80 5.64 -0.99
N ARG A 142 12.40 6.76 -1.40
CA ARG A 142 11.86 8.11 -1.21
C ARG A 142 10.84 8.52 -2.28
N ILE A 143 10.71 7.76 -3.35
CA ILE A 143 9.80 8.08 -4.45
C ILE A 143 8.42 7.47 -4.17
N ALA A 144 7.39 8.32 -4.13
CA ALA A 144 5.99 7.89 -4.03
C ALA A 144 5.40 7.50 -5.40
N ILE A 145 6.18 6.77 -6.20
CA ILE A 145 5.80 6.22 -7.51
C ILE A 145 6.35 4.79 -7.55
N GLY A 146 5.52 3.84 -7.96
CA GLY A 146 5.88 2.43 -8.05
C GLY A 146 5.11 1.72 -9.14
N PHE A 147 5.10 0.38 -9.13
CA PHE A 147 4.28 -0.41 -10.04
C PHE A 147 2.80 -0.41 -9.60
N GLY A 148 2.23 0.76 -9.33
CA GLY A 148 0.85 0.87 -8.89
C GLY A 148 0.35 2.30 -8.83
N VAL A 149 -0.93 2.42 -8.49
CA VAL A 149 -1.64 3.71 -8.42
C VAL A 149 -2.56 3.74 -7.20
N ASN A 150 -2.79 4.92 -6.63
CA ASN A 150 -3.69 5.12 -5.49
C ASN A 150 -5.18 5.30 -5.92
N ILE A 151 -5.57 4.71 -7.04
CA ILE A 151 -6.93 4.76 -7.58
C ILE A 151 -7.36 3.39 -8.11
N PHE A 152 -8.66 3.22 -8.33
CA PHE A 152 -9.21 1.99 -8.88
C PHE A 152 -8.77 1.75 -10.33
N ALA A 153 -8.54 0.49 -10.68
CA ALA A 153 -8.09 0.05 -11.99
C ALA A 153 -8.94 -1.15 -12.40
N GLU A 154 -9.82 -0.96 -13.39
CA GLU A 154 -10.82 -1.97 -13.77
C GLU A 154 -10.20 -3.28 -14.28
N ASN A 155 -9.10 -3.20 -15.03
CA ASN A 155 -8.40 -4.35 -15.59
C ASN A 155 -7.09 -4.63 -14.85
N PHE A 156 -7.12 -4.69 -13.51
CA PHE A 156 -5.92 -4.95 -12.71
C PHE A 156 -5.36 -6.37 -12.97
N PRO A 157 -4.04 -6.56 -13.13
CA PRO A 157 -2.96 -5.55 -13.17
C PRO A 157 -2.69 -4.92 -14.55
N PHE A 158 -3.31 -5.43 -15.62
CA PHE A 158 -3.04 -5.07 -17.02
C PHE A 158 -3.34 -3.60 -17.38
N GLY A 159 -4.25 -2.94 -16.65
CA GLY A 159 -4.56 -1.52 -16.81
C GLY A 159 -3.54 -0.58 -16.17
N ILE A 160 -2.70 -1.08 -15.25
CA ILE A 160 -1.79 -0.25 -14.45
C ILE A 160 -0.77 0.51 -15.29
N PRO A 161 -0.10 -0.08 -16.30
CA PRO A 161 0.85 0.67 -17.14
C PRO A 161 0.25 1.93 -17.75
N ASN A 162 -1.00 1.86 -18.24
CA ASN A 162 -1.64 3.02 -18.87
C ASN A 162 -1.99 4.10 -17.84
N LEU A 163 -2.42 3.71 -16.64
CA LEU A 163 -2.69 4.65 -15.55
C LEU A 163 -1.42 5.35 -15.08
N ILE A 164 -0.30 4.63 -14.96
CA ILE A 164 1.01 5.20 -14.63
C ILE A 164 1.47 6.17 -15.73
N ALA A 165 1.42 5.75 -17.00
CA ALA A 165 1.87 6.57 -18.13
C ALA A 165 1.09 7.88 -18.30
N THR A 166 -0.17 7.90 -17.88
CA THR A 166 -1.05 9.08 -17.96
C THR A 166 -0.87 10.02 -16.77
N ARG A 167 -0.56 9.47 -15.58
CA ARG A 167 -0.50 10.23 -14.31
C ARG A 167 0.83 10.90 -14.07
N TYR A 168 1.90 10.27 -14.54
CA TYR A 168 3.26 10.69 -14.23
C TYR A 168 3.97 11.18 -15.49
N ASP A 169 5.08 11.88 -15.30
CA ASP A 169 5.89 12.47 -16.36
C ASP A 169 6.69 11.39 -17.15
N SER A 170 7.79 11.79 -17.78
CA SER A 170 8.68 10.90 -18.51
C SER A 170 9.18 9.71 -17.68
N PHE A 171 9.37 9.86 -16.36
CA PHE A 171 9.75 8.75 -15.49
C PHE A 171 8.63 7.71 -15.40
N GLY A 172 7.38 8.19 -15.28
CA GLY A 172 6.19 7.37 -15.33
C GLY A 172 6.06 6.53 -16.59
N LYS A 173 6.32 7.13 -17.76
CA LYS A 173 6.28 6.43 -19.04
C LYS A 173 7.29 5.29 -19.10
N SER A 174 8.52 5.52 -18.62
CA SER A 174 9.55 4.47 -18.54
C SER A 174 9.13 3.32 -17.61
N LEU A 175 8.55 3.66 -16.45
CA LEU A 175 8.05 2.67 -15.50
C LEU A 175 6.89 1.85 -16.10
N ALA A 176 5.99 2.51 -16.84
CA ALA A 176 4.90 1.88 -17.54
C ALA A 176 5.40 0.87 -18.59
N GLU A 177 6.38 1.24 -19.44
CA GLU A 177 6.96 0.29 -20.41
C GLU A 177 7.56 -0.94 -19.72
N ARG A 178 8.29 -0.71 -18.63
CA ARG A 178 8.87 -1.80 -17.85
C ARG A 178 7.80 -2.73 -17.30
N LEU A 179 6.68 -2.16 -16.82
CA LEU A 179 5.55 -2.94 -16.33
C LEU A 179 4.80 -3.67 -17.46
N ARG A 180 4.68 -3.09 -18.66
CA ARG A 180 4.11 -3.80 -19.82
C ARG A 180 4.90 -5.05 -20.15
N ASN A 181 6.24 -4.97 -20.13
CA ASN A 181 7.11 -6.12 -20.37
C ASN A 181 6.94 -7.22 -19.32
N ILE A 182 6.75 -6.86 -18.05
CA ILE A 182 6.45 -7.80 -16.96
C ILE A 182 5.11 -8.52 -17.22
N LEU A 183 4.11 -7.77 -17.68
CA LEU A 183 2.73 -8.25 -17.84
C LEU A 183 2.45 -8.94 -19.18
N VAL A 184 3.47 -9.17 -20.02
CA VAL A 184 3.32 -9.86 -21.33
C VAL A 184 2.70 -11.25 -21.16
N ASP A 185 3.15 -12.00 -20.16
CA ASP A 185 2.60 -13.34 -19.88
C ASP A 185 1.42 -13.26 -18.91
N GLN A 186 0.25 -12.92 -19.45
CA GLN A 186 -0.97 -12.74 -18.68
C GLN A 186 -1.39 -13.99 -17.89
N LYS A 187 -0.97 -15.19 -18.31
CA LYS A 187 -1.33 -16.45 -17.65
C LYS A 187 -0.71 -16.58 -16.26
N LYS A 188 0.33 -15.82 -15.95
CA LYS A 188 0.92 -15.74 -14.60
C LYS A 188 0.04 -14.99 -13.61
N PHE A 189 -0.79 -14.07 -14.11
CA PHE A 189 -1.58 -13.16 -13.28
C PHE A 189 -3.02 -13.63 -13.18
N ILE A 190 -3.21 -14.87 -12.70
CA ILE A 190 -4.53 -15.44 -12.48
C ILE A 190 -4.76 -15.53 -10.97
N PRO A 191 -5.64 -14.70 -10.38
CA PRO A 191 -5.94 -14.80 -8.95
C PRO A 191 -6.62 -16.14 -8.64
N THR A 192 -6.56 -16.57 -7.39
CA THR A 192 -7.33 -17.73 -6.94
C THR A 192 -8.83 -17.42 -6.92
N THR A 193 -9.67 -18.45 -6.92
CA THR A 193 -11.13 -18.25 -6.78
C THR A 193 -11.49 -17.56 -5.47
N GLN A 194 -10.81 -17.93 -4.39
CA GLN A 194 -11.00 -17.29 -3.08
C GLN A 194 -10.66 -15.80 -3.11
N HIS A 195 -9.55 -15.43 -3.75
CA HIS A 195 -9.17 -14.03 -3.89
C HIS A 195 -10.20 -13.23 -4.69
N ARG A 196 -10.67 -13.77 -5.82
CA ARG A 196 -11.74 -13.14 -6.61
C ARG A 196 -13.02 -12.92 -5.81
N GLN A 197 -13.42 -13.90 -5.00
CA GLN A 197 -14.60 -13.78 -4.14
C GLN A 197 -14.41 -12.69 -3.08
N ALA A 198 -13.22 -12.60 -2.46
CA ALA A 198 -12.90 -11.55 -1.50
C ALA A 198 -13.01 -10.15 -2.13
N ILE A 199 -12.46 -9.95 -3.33
CA ILE A 199 -12.57 -8.69 -4.08
C ILE A 199 -14.03 -8.34 -4.40
N GLN A 200 -14.85 -9.33 -4.79
CA GLN A 200 -16.28 -9.10 -5.05
C GLN A 200 -17.03 -8.63 -3.80
N GLU A 201 -16.79 -9.23 -2.64
CA GLU A 201 -17.42 -8.82 -1.38
C GLU A 201 -16.95 -7.44 -0.91
N ILE A 202 -15.67 -7.13 -1.08
CA ILE A 202 -15.13 -5.78 -0.81
C ILE A 202 -15.79 -4.74 -1.70
N ASN A 203 -15.86 -4.98 -3.01
CA ASN A 203 -16.48 -4.04 -3.95
C ASN A 203 -17.97 -3.80 -3.66
N LYS A 204 -18.72 -4.86 -3.31
CA LYS A 204 -20.12 -4.71 -2.85
C LYS A 204 -20.20 -3.81 -1.61
N THR A 205 -19.27 -3.99 -0.68
CA THR A 205 -19.22 -3.19 0.56
C THR A 205 -18.90 -1.73 0.25
N ILE A 206 -17.85 -1.45 -0.54
CA ILE A 206 -17.47 -0.10 -0.95
C ILE A 206 -18.64 0.61 -1.64
N ASN A 207 -19.28 -0.04 -2.61
CA ASN A 207 -20.39 0.55 -3.36
C ASN A 207 -21.61 0.88 -2.47
N ARG A 208 -21.87 0.07 -1.44
CA ARG A 208 -22.93 0.34 -0.46
C ARG A 208 -22.69 1.64 0.31
N PHE A 209 -21.44 1.96 0.62
CA PHE A 209 -21.08 3.18 1.35
C PHE A 209 -20.94 4.43 0.47
N GLN A 210 -20.83 4.28 -0.85
CA GLN A 210 -20.79 5.40 -1.81
C GLN A 210 -22.17 5.81 -2.34
N SER A 211 -23.23 5.06 -2.02
CA SER A 211 -24.60 5.29 -2.52
C SER A 211 -25.48 6.16 -1.59
N TYR A 212 -24.88 6.82 -0.60
CA TYR A 212 -25.51 7.75 0.34
C TYR A 212 -24.84 9.12 0.28
#